data_AF-A0A5K1A9G0-F1
#
_entry.id   AF-A0A5K1A9G0-F1
#
_cell.length_a   1.000
_cell.length_b   1.000
_cell.length_c   1.000
_cell.angle_alpha   90.00
_cell.angle_beta   90.00
_cell.angle_gamma   90.00
#
_symmetry.space_group_name_H-M   'P 1'
#
loop_
_entity.id
_entity.type
_entity.pdbx_description
1 polymer ?
#
loop_
_entity_poly.entity_id
_entity_poly.type
_entity_poly.pdbx_seq_one_letter_code
_entity_poly.pdbx_strand_id
1 'polypeptide(L)'
;IPRFGRLHGDISICSPCVIGDSVRAVGGMTVVLALVEAANTRDMLHMALCLLASALHQNPQNVQDMQVYRGYHLLALFLHRRMTLFDMQSLNIFFQIAACEASFSDKQKAQRTQSVLSNRITVSEATCDDGAMKFDDLSSVGSHGDLMEDFVEQKDLVSNISELENADLQQENSNCIVLSNADMVEHVLLDWTVWVTAPIPIQIALLGFLEHLVSMHWYRNHNLTILRQINLVQHLLVTLQRGDVEVPVLEKLVVLLGVILEDGFLVTELELVVKFVIMTFDPPELTQRRQVTREAMGKH
;
A
#
# COMPACT_ATOMS: atom_id res chain seq x y z
N ILE A 1 -58.66 7.32 -2.60
CA ILE A 1 -58.28 8.70 -2.25
C ILE A 1 -56.76 8.76 -2.22
N PRO A 2 -56.08 9.44 -3.17
CA PRO A 2 -54.62 9.54 -3.12
C PRO A 2 -54.22 10.54 -2.02
N ARG A 3 -53.21 10.19 -1.23
CA ARG A 3 -52.62 11.07 -0.21
C ARG A 3 -51.40 11.74 -0.83
N PHE A 4 -51.47 13.05 -1.03
CA PHE A 4 -50.33 13.85 -1.45
C PHE A 4 -49.54 14.30 -0.21
N GLY A 5 -48.27 13.92 -0.15
CA GLY A 5 -47.31 14.48 0.80
C GLY A 5 -46.52 15.60 0.13
N ARG A 6 -46.46 16.78 0.76
CA ARG A 6 -45.54 17.85 0.36
C ARG A 6 -44.32 17.83 1.28
N LEU A 7 -43.15 17.64 0.69
CA LEU A 7 -41.88 17.84 1.38
C LEU A 7 -41.56 19.34 1.32
N HIS A 8 -41.44 19.98 2.47
CA HIS A 8 -40.99 21.36 2.61
C HIS A 8 -39.60 21.38 3.23
N GLY A 9 -38.64 21.98 2.55
CA GLY A 9 -37.26 22.13 3.02
C GLY A 9 -36.39 22.79 1.96
N ASP A 10 -35.26 23.34 2.38
CA ASP A 10 -34.26 23.89 1.49
C ASP A 10 -33.40 22.78 0.88
N ILE A 11 -33.10 22.89 -0.41
CA ILE A 11 -32.22 21.96 -1.11
C ILE A 11 -30.82 22.59 -1.12
N SER A 12 -29.91 22.03 -0.33
CA SER A 12 -28.48 22.33 -0.42
C SER A 12 -27.75 21.19 -1.12
N ILE A 13 -26.89 21.51 -2.09
CA ILE A 13 -25.96 20.54 -2.67
C ILE A 13 -24.89 20.24 -1.62
N CYS A 14 -24.99 19.09 -0.94
CA CYS A 14 -23.88 18.57 -0.14
C CYS A 14 -22.83 18.00 -1.09
N SER A 15 -21.74 18.74 -1.32
CA SER A 15 -20.52 18.14 -1.85
C SER A 15 -19.79 17.48 -0.69
N PRO A 16 -19.65 16.14 -0.64
CA PRO A 16 -18.87 15.50 0.40
C PRO A 16 -17.43 16.03 0.34
N CYS A 17 -17.02 16.80 1.34
CA CYS A 17 -15.63 17.23 1.49
C CYS A 17 -14.88 16.13 2.23
N VAL A 18 -13.76 15.67 1.66
CA VAL A 18 -12.89 14.72 2.35
C VAL A 18 -12.22 15.46 3.51
N ILE A 19 -11.88 14.75 4.59
CA ILE A 19 -11.21 15.34 5.76
C ILE A 19 -9.96 16.12 5.34
N GLY A 20 -9.21 15.61 4.36
CA GLY A 20 -8.04 16.29 3.81
C GLY A 20 -8.32 17.72 3.29
N ASP A 21 -9.49 17.97 2.71
CA ASP A 21 -9.86 19.31 2.22
C ASP A 21 -10.28 20.22 3.38
N SER A 22 -10.94 19.64 4.39
CA SER A 22 -11.44 20.37 5.55
C SER A 22 -10.31 20.85 6.46
N VAL A 23 -9.23 20.06 6.58
CA VAL A 23 -8.04 20.40 7.38
C VAL A 23 -7.42 21.73 6.93
N ARG A 24 -7.46 22.03 5.63
CA ARG A 24 -6.92 23.28 5.08
C ARG A 24 -7.63 24.52 5.61
N ALA A 25 -8.94 24.46 5.81
CA ALA A 25 -9.72 25.57 6.35
C ALA A 25 -9.34 25.92 7.80
N VAL A 26 -8.76 24.97 8.53
CA VAL A 26 -8.41 25.10 9.96
C VAL A 26 -6.90 25.35 10.15
N GLY A 27 -6.12 25.50 9.08
CA GLY A 27 -4.68 25.78 9.13
C GLY A 27 -3.79 24.75 8.44
N GLY A 28 -4.35 23.69 7.88
CA GLY A 28 -3.63 22.72 7.06
C GLY A 28 -2.83 21.69 7.87
N MET A 29 -1.83 21.09 7.23
CA MET A 29 -1.02 20.01 7.80
C MET A 29 -0.21 20.42 9.04
N THR A 30 0.11 21.71 9.19
CA THR A 30 0.82 22.23 10.36
C THR A 30 0.02 22.04 11.65
N VAL A 31 -1.31 22.21 11.59
CA VAL A 31 -2.20 21.98 12.75
C VAL A 31 -2.27 20.50 13.08
N VAL A 32 -2.32 19.63 12.08
CA VAL A 32 -2.30 18.17 12.29
C VAL A 32 -1.00 17.75 12.97
N LEU A 33 0.15 18.25 12.51
CA LEU A 33 1.44 18.01 13.14
C LEU A 33 1.52 18.55 14.57
N ALA A 34 0.97 19.74 14.83
CA ALA A 34 0.91 20.30 16.17
C ALA A 34 0.03 19.45 17.12
N LEU A 35 -1.04 18.83 16.62
CA LEU A 35 -1.85 17.90 17.40
C LEU A 35 -1.07 16.63 17.77
N VAL A 36 -0.23 16.12 16.86
CA VAL A 36 0.68 15.00 17.15
C VAL A 36 1.69 15.37 18.25
N GLU A 37 2.28 16.57 18.16
CA GLU A 37 3.22 17.06 19.19
C GLU A 37 2.54 17.23 20.56
N ALA A 38 1.32 17.79 20.57
CA ALA A 38 0.54 18.07 21.78
C ALA A 38 -0.06 16.82 22.44
N ALA A 39 -0.06 15.67 21.76
CA ALA A 39 -0.59 14.43 22.30
C ALA A 39 0.18 13.97 23.55
N ASN A 40 -0.53 13.82 24.66
CA ASN A 40 0.03 13.39 25.96
C ASN A 40 -0.50 12.03 26.44
N THR A 41 -1.47 11.45 25.73
CA THR A 41 -2.00 10.11 26.01
C THR A 41 -1.94 9.25 24.77
N ARG A 42 -1.99 7.91 24.94
CA ARG A 42 -2.02 6.96 23.83
C ARG A 42 -3.20 7.22 22.89
N ASP A 43 -4.39 7.44 23.45
CA ASP A 43 -5.59 7.70 22.65
C ASP A 43 -5.48 9.01 21.87
N MET A 44 -4.94 10.07 22.47
CA MET A 44 -4.72 11.35 21.78
C MET A 44 -3.73 11.19 20.63
N LEU A 45 -2.63 10.46 20.86
CA LEU A 45 -1.63 10.21 19.83
C LEU A 45 -2.25 9.41 18.68
N HIS A 46 -2.94 8.31 19.00
CA HIS A 46 -3.62 7.48 18.01
C HIS A 46 -4.63 8.28 17.18
N MET A 47 -5.48 9.10 17.82
CA MET A 47 -6.44 9.95 17.12
C MET A 47 -5.76 11.00 16.24
N ALA A 48 -4.67 11.61 16.69
CA ALA A 48 -3.90 12.57 15.89
C ALA A 48 -3.25 11.88 14.67
N LEU A 49 -2.75 10.66 14.84
CA LEU A 49 -2.19 9.87 13.74
C LEU A 49 -3.28 9.39 12.75
N CYS A 50 -4.46 9.00 13.24
CA CYS A 50 -5.61 8.70 12.38
C CYS A 50 -6.03 9.92 11.56
N LEU A 51 -6.07 11.10 12.19
CA LEU A 51 -6.33 12.36 11.49
C LEU A 51 -5.25 12.61 10.43
N LEU A 52 -3.97 12.43 10.75
CA LEU A 52 -2.86 12.55 9.81
C LEU A 52 -3.03 11.62 8.61
N ALA A 53 -3.31 10.33 8.83
CA ALA A 53 -3.54 9.38 7.76
C ALA A 53 -4.73 9.77 6.89
N SER A 54 -5.85 10.17 7.51
CA SER A 54 -7.05 10.62 6.77
C SER A 54 -6.81 11.91 5.97
N ALA A 55 -5.97 12.81 6.48
CA ALA A 55 -5.64 14.07 5.81
C ALA A 55 -4.72 13.84 4.60
N LEU A 56 -3.83 12.83 4.68
CA LEU A 56 -2.92 12.47 3.59
C LEU A 56 -3.56 11.53 2.57
N HIS A 57 -4.59 10.78 2.96
CA HIS A 57 -5.22 9.78 2.10
C HIS A 57 -5.80 10.42 0.83
N GLN A 58 -5.27 10.01 -0.33
CA GLN A 58 -5.68 10.48 -1.66
C GLN A 58 -5.66 12.02 -1.82
N ASN A 59 -4.84 12.73 -1.04
CA ASN A 59 -4.73 14.19 -1.10
C ASN A 59 -3.28 14.62 -1.41
N PRO A 60 -2.93 14.78 -2.72
CA PRO A 60 -1.56 15.11 -3.12
C PRO A 60 -1.11 16.50 -2.65
N GLN A 61 -2.05 17.43 -2.44
CA GLN A 61 -1.70 18.75 -1.92
C GLN A 61 -1.21 18.67 -0.48
N ASN A 62 -1.87 17.89 0.37
CA ASN A 62 -1.45 17.70 1.75
C ASN A 62 -0.11 16.95 1.85
N VAL A 63 0.15 16.01 0.93
CA VAL A 63 1.46 15.35 0.80
C VAL A 63 2.54 16.37 0.39
N GLN A 64 2.23 17.26 -0.56
CA GLN A 64 3.15 18.32 -0.96
C GLN A 64 3.42 19.30 0.19
N ASP A 65 2.39 19.68 0.95
CA ASP A 65 2.54 20.54 2.13
C ASP A 65 3.45 19.86 3.18
N MET A 66 3.30 18.55 3.41
CA MET A 66 4.22 17.77 4.26
C MET A 66 5.66 17.80 3.75
N GLN A 67 5.91 17.78 2.44
CA GLN A 67 7.26 17.90 1.88
C GLN A 67 7.83 19.31 2.09
N VAL A 68 7.05 20.35 1.77
CA VAL A 68 7.46 21.77 1.90
C VAL A 68 7.85 22.12 3.33
N TYR A 69 7.07 21.65 4.31
CA TYR A 69 7.33 21.92 5.73
C TYR A 69 8.31 20.94 6.39
N ARG A 70 8.87 19.98 5.63
CA ARG A 70 9.61 18.83 6.18
C ARG A 70 8.82 18.11 7.29
N GLY A 71 7.51 18.02 7.10
CA GLY A 71 6.55 17.48 8.05
C GLY A 71 6.85 16.05 8.49
N TYR A 72 7.39 15.20 7.61
CA TYR A 72 7.82 13.84 7.98
C TYR A 72 9.01 13.84 8.95
N HIS A 73 9.97 14.75 8.77
CA HIS A 73 11.09 14.91 9.70
C HIS A 73 10.60 15.42 11.05
N LEU A 74 9.66 16.38 11.05
CA LEU A 74 9.02 16.86 12.29
C LEU A 74 8.25 15.73 12.98
N LEU A 75 7.54 14.90 12.23
CA LEU A 75 6.83 13.73 12.75
C LEU A 75 7.80 12.77 13.45
N ALA A 76 8.93 12.43 12.83
CA ALA A 76 9.98 11.60 13.44
C ALA A 76 10.50 12.21 14.76
N LEU A 77 10.75 13.52 14.77
CA LEU A 77 11.19 14.25 15.98
C LEU A 77 10.14 14.22 17.11
N PHE A 78 8.86 14.38 16.78
CA PHE A 78 7.78 14.32 17.76
C PHE A 78 7.63 12.91 18.33
N LEU A 79 7.73 11.89 17.50
CA LEU A 79 7.67 10.49 17.93
C LEU A 79 8.79 10.11 18.88
N HIS A 80 10.01 10.60 18.65
CA HIS A 80 11.14 10.33 19.54
C HIS A 80 10.82 10.68 21.00
N ARG A 81 10.05 11.76 21.24
CA ARG A 81 9.61 12.18 22.59
C ARG A 81 8.37 11.44 23.09
N ARG A 82 7.64 10.77 22.21
CA ARG A 82 6.34 10.14 22.48
C ARG A 82 6.36 8.61 22.32
N MET A 83 7.54 8.01 22.18
CA MET A 83 7.66 6.58 21.89
C MET A 83 7.01 5.69 22.96
N THR A 84 6.96 6.16 24.22
CA THR A 84 6.28 5.46 25.31
C THR A 84 4.76 5.36 25.12
N LEU A 85 4.16 6.25 24.34
CA LEU A 85 2.74 6.24 23.99
C LEU A 85 2.46 5.42 22.72
N PHE A 86 3.49 5.19 21.90
CA PHE A 86 3.37 4.56 20.59
C PHE A 86 3.17 3.04 20.71
N ASP A 87 2.23 2.51 19.95
CA ASP A 87 1.83 1.11 19.98
C ASP A 87 1.70 0.50 18.57
N MET A 88 1.33 -0.77 18.50
CA MET A 88 1.16 -1.47 17.22
C MET A 88 0.06 -0.88 16.34
N GLN A 89 -1.00 -0.32 16.94
CA GLN A 89 -2.06 0.32 16.17
C GLN A 89 -1.53 1.60 15.51
N SER A 90 -0.73 2.37 16.24
CA SER A 90 -0.04 3.56 15.72
C SER A 90 0.94 3.21 14.59
N LEU A 91 1.66 2.09 14.70
CA LEU A 91 2.53 1.60 13.63
C LEU A 91 1.75 1.24 12.36
N ASN A 92 0.61 0.57 12.50
CA ASN A 92 -0.23 0.22 11.36
C ASN A 92 -0.74 1.45 10.59
N ILE A 93 -1.02 2.55 11.30
CA ILE A 93 -1.36 3.83 10.66
C ILE A 93 -0.20 4.32 9.77
N PHE A 94 1.04 4.14 10.20
CA PHE A 94 2.20 4.54 9.39
C PHE A 94 2.34 3.71 8.13
N PHE A 95 2.09 2.40 8.22
CA PHE A 95 2.06 1.53 7.04
C PHE A 95 0.99 1.96 6.04
N GLN A 96 -0.19 2.36 6.51
CA GLN A 96 -1.28 2.89 5.67
C GLN A 96 -0.92 4.23 4.99
N ILE A 97 -0.11 5.06 5.65
CA ILE A 97 0.39 6.31 5.05
C ILE A 97 1.46 6.01 4.00
N ALA A 98 2.35 5.05 4.28
CA ALA A 98 3.49 4.71 3.43
C ALA A 98 3.09 3.94 2.16
N ALA A 99 2.08 3.07 2.25
CA ALA A 99 1.69 2.18 1.18
C ALA A 99 0.18 2.00 1.06
N CYS A 100 -0.27 1.75 -0.17
CA CYS A 100 -1.65 1.49 -0.52
C CYS A 100 -1.83 0.04 -0.95
N GLU A 101 -2.95 -0.58 -0.56
CA GLU A 101 -3.37 -1.85 -1.13
C GLU A 101 -3.97 -1.61 -2.52
N ALA A 102 -3.36 -2.17 -3.56
CA ALA A 102 -3.92 -2.13 -4.90
C ALA A 102 -5.03 -3.19 -5.02
N SER A 103 -6.27 -2.74 -4.90
CA SER A 103 -7.43 -3.57 -5.23
C SER A 103 -7.62 -3.58 -6.76
N PHE A 104 -7.34 -4.71 -7.40
CA PHE A 104 -7.78 -4.92 -8.77
C PHE A 104 -9.29 -5.16 -8.73
N SER A 105 -10.05 -4.12 -9.08
CA SER A 105 -11.44 -4.31 -9.44
C SER A 105 -11.47 -5.22 -10.67
N ASP A 106 -11.97 -6.44 -10.51
CA ASP A 106 -12.37 -7.32 -11.61
C ASP A 106 -13.49 -6.62 -12.41
N LYS A 107 -13.12 -5.67 -13.28
CA LYS A 107 -14.03 -4.98 -14.19
C LYS A 107 -14.46 -5.88 -15.36
N GLN A 108 -14.46 -7.21 -15.20
CA GLN A 108 -14.83 -8.16 -16.24
C GLN A 108 -16.00 -9.08 -15.88
N LYS A 109 -16.77 -8.77 -14.82
CA LYS A 109 -18.08 -9.44 -14.55
C LYS A 109 -19.32 -8.52 -14.59
N ALA A 110 -19.15 -7.24 -14.94
CA ALA A 110 -20.27 -6.30 -15.11
C ALA A 110 -20.61 -5.95 -16.57
N GLN A 111 -19.90 -6.52 -17.56
CA GLN A 111 -20.17 -6.26 -18.99
C GLN A 111 -20.88 -7.42 -19.71
N ARG A 112 -21.18 -8.53 -19.01
CA ARG A 112 -21.94 -9.67 -19.58
C ARG A 112 -23.39 -9.76 -19.11
N THR A 113 -23.84 -8.84 -18.26
CA THR A 113 -25.22 -8.82 -17.73
C THR A 113 -26.02 -7.56 -18.13
N GLN A 114 -25.46 -6.69 -18.97
CA GLN A 114 -26.17 -5.52 -19.52
C GLN A 114 -26.72 -5.72 -20.93
N SER A 115 -26.51 -6.88 -21.58
CA SER A 115 -27.06 -7.15 -22.91
C SER A 115 -28.34 -8.00 -22.93
N VAL A 116 -28.98 -8.28 -21.78
CA VAL A 116 -30.14 -9.19 -21.71
C VAL A 116 -31.40 -8.56 -21.09
N LEU A 117 -31.36 -7.31 -20.60
CA LEU A 117 -32.54 -6.66 -19.99
C LEU A 117 -33.09 -5.43 -20.73
N SER A 118 -32.53 -5.06 -21.89
CA SER A 118 -33.14 -4.08 -22.80
C SER A 118 -33.83 -4.79 -23.96
N ASN A 119 -34.89 -5.55 -23.65
CA ASN A 119 -35.89 -5.96 -24.63
C ASN A 119 -37.12 -6.51 -23.92
N ARG A 120 -37.98 -5.64 -23.38
CA ARG A 120 -39.44 -5.82 -23.45
C ARG A 120 -40.24 -4.68 -22.80
N ILE A 121 -41.21 -4.22 -23.60
CA ILE A 121 -42.47 -3.55 -23.26
C ILE A 121 -42.49 -2.05 -23.56
N THR A 122 -42.76 -1.78 -24.83
CA THR A 122 -43.59 -0.68 -25.30
C THR A 122 -45.06 -0.95 -24.95
N VAL A 123 -45.73 0.00 -24.28
CA VAL A 123 -47.18 0.22 -24.42
C VAL A 123 -47.42 1.73 -24.54
N SER A 124 -48.27 2.04 -25.50
CA SER A 124 -48.57 3.30 -26.16
C SER A 124 -49.54 4.22 -25.40
N GLU A 125 -49.59 5.48 -25.86
CA GLU A 125 -50.64 6.53 -25.79
C GLU A 125 -50.10 7.85 -25.19
N ALA A 126 -50.34 9.05 -25.72
CA ALA A 126 -50.86 9.56 -26.99
C ALA A 126 -50.59 11.10 -27.00
N THR A 127 -50.61 11.71 -28.20
CA THR A 127 -51.06 13.09 -28.48
C THR A 127 -50.04 14.23 -28.71
N CYS A 128 -50.06 14.70 -29.97
CA CYS A 128 -49.79 16.03 -30.55
C CYS A 128 -48.36 16.60 -30.57
N ASP A 129 -47.88 17.30 -31.60
CA ASP A 129 -48.30 17.58 -32.99
C ASP A 129 -47.09 18.28 -33.67
N ASP A 130 -47.14 18.38 -35.00
CA ASP A 130 -46.46 19.31 -35.89
C ASP A 130 -45.18 18.86 -36.64
N GLY A 131 -45.17 19.12 -37.96
CA GLY A 131 -43.91 19.34 -38.69
C GLY A 131 -43.55 18.54 -39.97
N ALA A 132 -44.48 18.36 -40.91
CA ALA A 132 -44.26 18.39 -42.37
C ALA A 132 -43.41 17.34 -43.16
N MET A 133 -44.10 16.76 -44.18
CA MET A 133 -43.67 16.42 -45.57
C MET A 133 -42.48 15.45 -45.76
N LYS A 134 -42.59 14.31 -46.47
CA LYS A 134 -42.91 14.19 -47.91
C LYS A 134 -42.92 12.70 -48.34
N PHE A 135 -43.91 12.32 -49.15
CA PHE A 135 -43.90 11.46 -50.36
C PHE A 135 -43.32 10.03 -50.27
N ASP A 136 -44.20 9.04 -50.34
CA ASP A 136 -44.52 8.20 -51.53
C ASP A 136 -43.47 7.10 -51.74
N ASP A 137 -43.83 5.84 -51.54
CA ASP A 137 -44.41 5.06 -52.64
C ASP A 137 -44.83 3.64 -52.21
N LEU A 138 -45.77 3.12 -52.99
CA LEU A 138 -46.64 1.99 -52.72
C LEU A 138 -46.03 0.61 -53.03
N SER A 139 -46.79 -0.40 -52.58
CA SER A 139 -46.93 -1.79 -53.06
C SER A 139 -46.16 -2.85 -52.24
N SER A 140 -46.82 -3.76 -51.51
CA SER A 140 -47.92 -4.72 -51.80
C SER A 140 -47.38 -6.09 -52.24
N VAL A 141 -48.15 -7.12 -51.87
CA VAL A 141 -48.01 -8.57 -52.13
C VAL A 141 -47.10 -9.28 -51.11
N GLY A 142 -47.54 -10.22 -50.27
CA GLY A 142 -48.76 -11.03 -50.26
C GLY A 142 -48.40 -12.51 -50.29
N SER A 143 -48.97 -13.25 -49.32
CA SER A 143 -49.24 -14.70 -49.34
C SER A 143 -48.24 -15.68 -48.71
N HIS A 144 -48.63 -16.15 -47.52
CA HIS A 144 -48.84 -17.54 -47.09
C HIS A 144 -48.03 -18.70 -47.71
N GLY A 145 -47.54 -19.56 -46.81
CA GLY A 145 -47.62 -21.02 -46.98
C GLY A 145 -46.44 -21.85 -46.44
N ASP A 146 -46.76 -22.73 -45.49
CA ASP A 146 -46.25 -24.10 -45.32
C ASP A 146 -45.06 -24.50 -44.41
N LEU A 147 -45.44 -25.37 -43.44
CA LEU A 147 -44.86 -26.68 -43.04
C LEU A 147 -43.41 -26.74 -42.49
N MET A 148 -42.97 -27.64 -41.61
CA MET A 148 -43.43 -28.64 -40.62
C MET A 148 -42.11 -29.34 -40.14
N GLU A 149 -42.05 -29.86 -38.91
CA GLU A 149 -41.03 -30.83 -38.39
C GLU A 149 -39.59 -30.27 -38.15
N ASP A 150 -38.78 -30.65 -37.16
CA ASP A 150 -38.79 -31.73 -36.16
C ASP A 150 -37.71 -31.48 -35.06
N PHE A 151 -37.93 -32.09 -33.89
CA PHE A 151 -37.01 -32.61 -32.86
C PHE A 151 -35.54 -32.09 -32.73
N VAL A 152 -35.12 -31.71 -31.51
CA VAL A 152 -34.09 -32.41 -30.70
C VAL A 152 -34.09 -31.87 -29.25
N GLU A 153 -33.84 -32.81 -28.33
CA GLU A 153 -34.06 -32.84 -26.89
C GLU A 153 -33.16 -31.93 -26.03
N GLN A 154 -33.76 -31.50 -24.93
CA GLN A 154 -33.16 -30.84 -23.78
C GLN A 154 -32.80 -31.89 -22.72
N LYS A 155 -31.51 -32.10 -22.43
CA LYS A 155 -31.07 -32.80 -21.21
C LYS A 155 -29.58 -32.59 -20.87
N ASP A 156 -29.35 -32.36 -19.58
CA ASP A 156 -28.10 -32.52 -18.81
C ASP A 156 -27.00 -31.48 -19.14
N LEU A 157 -26.55 -30.61 -18.22
CA LEU A 157 -25.91 -30.92 -16.93
C LEU A 157 -26.10 -29.73 -15.98
N VAL A 158 -27.01 -29.88 -15.01
CA VAL A 158 -26.98 -29.12 -13.75
C VAL A 158 -26.56 -30.12 -12.69
N SER A 159 -25.72 -29.65 -11.77
CA SER A 159 -25.29 -30.29 -10.51
C SER A 159 -23.98 -31.09 -10.56
N ASN A 160 -23.11 -30.69 -9.63
CA ASN A 160 -21.92 -31.38 -9.12
C ASN A 160 -20.63 -31.07 -9.88
N ILE A 161 -19.89 -30.06 -9.39
CA ILE A 161 -18.55 -30.17 -8.79
C ILE A 161 -18.06 -28.73 -8.53
N SER A 162 -18.21 -28.24 -7.30
CA SER A 162 -17.40 -27.13 -6.75
C SER A 162 -17.57 -26.98 -5.23
N GLU A 163 -17.64 -28.10 -4.49
CA GLU A 163 -17.70 -28.11 -3.02
C GLU A 163 -16.39 -28.58 -2.35
N LEU A 164 -15.23 -28.56 -3.03
CA LEU A 164 -13.97 -28.95 -2.38
C LEU A 164 -12.71 -28.14 -2.76
N GLU A 165 -12.84 -26.91 -3.25
CA GLU A 165 -11.66 -26.06 -3.57
C GLU A 165 -11.73 -24.62 -3.02
N ASN A 166 -12.69 -24.31 -2.15
CA ASN A 166 -12.86 -22.93 -1.65
C ASN A 166 -12.21 -22.65 -0.29
N ALA A 167 -11.47 -23.60 0.29
CA ALA A 167 -10.77 -23.39 1.57
C ALA A 167 -9.31 -22.94 1.41
N ASP A 168 -8.64 -23.28 0.30
CA ASP A 168 -7.23 -22.90 0.04
C ASP A 168 -7.08 -21.65 -0.86
N LEU A 169 -8.12 -21.27 -1.60
CA LEU A 169 -8.07 -20.11 -2.51
C LEU A 169 -8.30 -18.75 -1.81
N GLN A 170 -8.51 -18.72 -0.49
CA GLN A 170 -8.69 -17.48 0.27
C GLN A 170 -7.42 -16.97 0.95
N GLN A 171 -6.30 -17.70 0.88
CA GLN A 171 -5.03 -17.30 1.48
C GLN A 171 -4.04 -16.68 0.46
N GLU A 172 -4.38 -16.70 -0.83
CA GLU A 172 -3.62 -16.08 -1.93
C GLU A 172 -4.31 -14.84 -2.53
N ASN A 173 -5.12 -14.12 -1.75
CA ASN A 173 -5.30 -12.69 -2.01
C ASN A 173 -3.96 -12.03 -1.72
N SER A 174 -3.05 -12.10 -2.69
CA SER A 174 -1.75 -11.45 -2.71
C SER A 174 -2.01 -9.95 -2.63
N ASN A 175 -2.12 -9.46 -1.40
CA ASN A 175 -2.31 -8.05 -1.08
C ASN A 175 -1.23 -7.27 -1.80
N CYS A 176 -1.65 -6.62 -2.86
CA CYS A 176 -0.75 -6.04 -3.82
C CYS A 176 -0.35 -4.67 -3.27
N ILE A 177 0.62 -4.66 -2.34
CA ILE A 177 1.01 -3.43 -1.64
C ILE A 177 1.91 -2.60 -2.55
N VAL A 178 1.47 -1.38 -2.85
CA VAL A 178 2.22 -0.39 -3.62
C VAL A 178 2.70 0.69 -2.67
N LEU A 179 4.00 0.97 -2.70
CA LEU A 179 4.56 2.12 -1.99
C LEU A 179 4.00 3.40 -2.60
N SER A 180 3.27 4.18 -1.81
CA SER A 180 2.57 5.39 -2.24
C SER A 180 3.22 6.67 -1.72
N ASN A 181 3.98 6.59 -0.62
CA ASN A 181 4.60 7.74 0.02
C ASN A 181 6.04 7.41 0.45
N ALA A 182 7.00 7.73 -0.42
CA ALA A 182 8.41 7.46 -0.20
C ALA A 182 9.01 8.30 0.94
N ASP A 183 8.60 9.56 1.09
CA ASP A 183 9.09 10.45 2.16
C ASP A 183 8.74 9.92 3.55
N MET A 184 7.56 9.31 3.72
CA MET A 184 7.19 8.64 4.97
C MET A 184 8.14 7.48 5.29
N VAL A 185 8.50 6.70 4.27
CA VAL A 185 9.45 5.59 4.44
C VAL A 185 10.83 6.11 4.77
N GLU A 186 11.35 7.05 3.97
CA GLU A 186 12.70 7.59 4.10
C GLU A 186 12.92 8.30 5.44
N HIS A 187 12.01 9.21 5.81
CA HIS A 187 12.26 10.14 6.91
C HIS A 187 11.66 9.68 8.25
N VAL A 188 10.77 8.68 8.25
CA VAL A 188 10.15 8.17 9.48
C VAL A 188 10.45 6.70 9.68
N LEU A 189 10.14 5.84 8.70
CA LEU A 189 10.30 4.39 8.89
C LEU A 189 11.77 3.94 8.87
N LEU A 190 12.63 4.59 8.09
CA LEU A 190 14.07 4.28 8.04
C LEU A 190 14.91 5.06 9.05
N ASP A 191 14.31 5.97 9.83
CA ASP A 191 15.01 6.67 10.90
C ASP A 191 15.13 5.80 12.15
N TRP A 192 16.19 5.00 12.20
CA TRP A 192 16.46 4.11 13.34
C TRP A 192 16.66 4.84 14.67
N THR A 193 16.98 6.14 14.65
CA THR A 193 17.14 6.91 15.90
C THR A 193 15.82 7.05 16.66
N VAL A 194 14.68 6.94 15.96
CA VAL A 194 13.35 6.85 16.57
C VAL A 194 13.10 5.43 17.09
N TRP A 195 13.35 4.42 16.24
CA TRP A 195 12.94 3.04 16.50
C TRP A 195 13.79 2.29 17.52
N VAL A 196 15.03 2.72 17.78
CA VAL A 196 15.87 2.11 18.82
C VAL A 196 15.21 2.13 20.21
N THR A 197 14.35 3.12 20.46
CA THR A 197 13.61 3.26 21.74
C THR A 197 12.28 2.49 21.76
N ALA A 198 11.88 1.87 20.64
CA ALA A 198 10.65 1.11 20.53
C ALA A 198 10.78 -0.28 21.18
N PRO A 199 9.68 -0.86 21.68
CA PRO A 199 9.61 -2.29 21.96
C PRO A 199 10.02 -3.15 20.75
N ILE A 200 10.77 -4.23 21.00
CA ILE A 200 11.26 -5.17 19.96
C ILE A 200 10.15 -5.61 19.00
N PRO A 201 8.91 -5.96 19.44
CA PRO A 201 7.87 -6.37 18.50
C PRO A 201 7.57 -5.31 17.43
N ILE A 202 7.58 -4.02 17.81
CA ILE A 202 7.32 -2.89 16.89
C ILE A 202 8.47 -2.78 15.88
N GLN A 203 9.71 -2.95 16.34
CA GLN A 203 10.88 -2.95 15.45
C GLN A 203 10.81 -4.11 14.43
N ILE A 204 10.49 -5.32 14.88
CA ILE A 204 10.34 -6.49 14.00
C ILE A 204 9.18 -6.30 13.01
N ALA A 205 8.05 -5.74 13.44
CA ALA A 205 6.92 -5.46 12.56
C ALA A 205 7.27 -4.42 11.49
N LEU A 206 8.03 -3.38 11.84
CA LEU A 206 8.53 -2.39 10.88
C LEU A 206 9.42 -3.03 9.82
N LEU A 207 10.38 -3.86 10.23
CA LEU A 207 11.25 -4.57 9.29
C LEU A 207 10.46 -5.61 8.46
N GLY A 208 9.48 -6.26 9.07
CA GLY A 208 8.56 -7.16 8.37
C GLY A 208 7.73 -6.47 7.31
N PHE A 209 7.30 -5.23 7.55
CA PHE A 209 6.63 -4.42 6.53
C PHE A 209 7.56 -4.07 5.37
N LEU A 210 8.79 -3.63 5.64
CA LEU A 210 9.78 -3.35 4.59
C LEU A 210 10.11 -4.61 3.78
N GLU A 211 10.27 -5.76 4.44
CA GLU A 211 10.44 -7.05 3.79
C GLU A 211 9.25 -7.40 2.91
N HIS A 212 8.02 -7.18 3.40
CA HIS A 212 6.82 -7.41 2.63
C HIS A 212 6.73 -6.53 1.38
N LEU A 213 7.24 -5.29 1.40
CA LEU A 213 7.28 -4.43 0.21
C LEU A 213 8.21 -4.94 -0.91
N VAL A 214 9.29 -5.62 -0.52
CA VAL A 214 10.31 -6.17 -1.45
C VAL A 214 10.16 -7.69 -1.68
N SER A 215 9.26 -8.35 -0.96
CA SER A 215 8.94 -9.77 -1.15
C SER A 215 7.96 -9.97 -2.31
N MET A 216 7.73 -11.24 -2.68
CA MET A 216 7.09 -11.71 -3.92
C MET A 216 5.66 -11.15 -4.18
N HIS A 217 5.58 -9.90 -4.66
CA HIS A 217 4.35 -9.23 -5.09
C HIS A 217 4.49 -8.66 -6.50
N TRP A 218 3.37 -8.40 -7.19
CA TRP A 218 3.38 -7.79 -8.53
C TRP A 218 4.11 -6.45 -8.59
N TYR A 219 4.17 -5.72 -7.47
CA TYR A 219 4.84 -4.43 -7.37
C TYR A 219 6.24 -4.47 -6.76
N ARG A 220 6.82 -5.66 -6.49
CA ARG A 220 8.17 -5.82 -5.92
C ARG A 220 9.20 -4.93 -6.61
N ASN A 221 9.32 -5.03 -7.94
CA ASN A 221 10.34 -4.29 -8.69
C ASN A 221 10.14 -2.78 -8.62
N HIS A 222 8.88 -2.33 -8.64
CA HIS A 222 8.54 -0.92 -8.51
C HIS A 222 8.89 -0.39 -7.11
N ASN A 223 8.42 -1.08 -6.06
CA ASN A 223 8.70 -0.75 -4.68
C ASN A 223 10.21 -0.75 -4.41
N LEU A 224 10.91 -1.80 -4.84
CA LEU A 224 12.36 -1.91 -4.68
C LEU A 224 13.10 -0.78 -5.41
N THR A 225 12.66 -0.40 -6.61
CA THR A 225 13.26 0.73 -7.33
C THR A 225 13.15 2.03 -6.52
N ILE A 226 11.98 2.32 -5.95
CA ILE A 226 11.78 3.50 -5.11
C ILE A 226 12.62 3.41 -3.82
N LEU A 227 12.61 2.25 -3.17
CA LEU A 227 13.40 2.01 -1.95
C LEU A 227 14.90 2.18 -2.19
N ARG A 228 15.42 1.76 -3.35
CA ARG A 228 16.81 2.00 -3.74
C ARG A 228 17.09 3.48 -4.01
N GLN A 229 16.14 4.24 -4.57
CA GLN A 229 16.29 5.69 -4.77
C GLN A 229 16.43 6.45 -3.45
N ILE A 230 15.75 6.01 -2.38
CA ILE A 230 15.88 6.58 -1.03
C ILE A 230 17.04 5.95 -0.22
N ASN A 231 17.95 5.23 -0.88
CA ASN A 231 19.14 4.61 -0.28
C ASN A 231 18.83 3.61 0.83
N LEU A 232 17.81 2.74 0.66
CA LEU A 232 17.44 1.72 1.65
C LEU A 232 18.65 0.90 2.12
N VAL A 233 19.49 0.42 1.21
CA VAL A 233 20.68 -0.40 1.57
C VAL A 233 21.62 0.36 2.52
N GLN A 234 21.84 1.65 2.28
CA GLN A 234 22.66 2.47 3.17
C GLN A 234 22.06 2.56 4.57
N HIS A 235 20.74 2.82 4.68
CA HIS A 235 20.05 2.90 5.96
C HIS A 235 20.14 1.58 6.74
N LEU A 236 19.95 0.44 6.06
CA LEU A 236 20.07 -0.89 6.67
C LEU A 236 21.48 -1.16 7.16
N LEU A 237 22.51 -0.89 6.34
CA LEU A 237 23.92 -1.08 6.73
C LEU A 237 24.31 -0.19 7.91
N VAL A 238 23.93 1.09 7.89
CA VAL A 238 24.19 2.01 9.02
C VAL A 238 23.52 1.49 10.28
N THR A 239 22.31 0.95 10.18
CA THR A 239 21.59 0.35 11.31
C THR A 239 22.31 -0.90 11.84
N LEU A 240 22.78 -1.78 10.96
CA LEU A 240 23.57 -2.97 11.32
C LEU A 240 24.89 -2.62 12.03
N GLN A 241 25.49 -1.45 11.75
CA GLN A 241 26.70 -1.00 12.44
C GLN A 241 26.47 -0.51 13.86
N ARG A 242 25.22 -0.29 14.26
CA ARG A 242 24.93 0.24 15.59
C ARG A 242 25.05 -0.84 16.64
N GLY A 243 25.72 -0.54 17.75
CA GLY A 243 25.86 -1.45 18.89
C GLY A 243 24.64 -1.53 19.82
N ASP A 244 23.57 -0.81 19.50
CA ASP A 244 22.34 -0.72 20.32
C ASP A 244 21.15 -1.49 19.73
N VAL A 245 21.38 -2.32 18.71
CA VAL A 245 20.36 -3.17 18.08
C VAL A 245 20.37 -4.56 18.71
N GLU A 246 19.21 -5.04 19.12
CA GLU A 246 19.10 -6.38 19.70
C GLU A 246 19.23 -7.49 18.64
N VAL A 247 19.73 -8.66 19.06
CA VAL A 247 19.96 -9.84 18.20
C VAL A 247 18.76 -10.19 17.30
N PRO A 248 17.51 -10.35 17.78
CA PRO A 248 16.39 -10.71 16.91
C PRO A 248 16.12 -9.67 15.81
N VAL A 249 16.40 -8.40 16.09
CA VAL A 249 16.23 -7.30 15.14
C VAL A 249 17.36 -7.31 14.12
N LEU A 250 18.59 -7.59 14.55
CA LEU A 250 19.75 -7.76 13.69
C LEU A 250 19.55 -8.92 12.70
N GLU A 251 19.06 -10.07 13.19
CA GLU A 251 18.71 -11.22 12.34
C GLU A 251 17.69 -10.83 11.27
N LYS A 252 16.64 -10.09 11.66
CA LYS A 252 15.62 -9.62 10.72
C LYS A 252 16.17 -8.62 9.70
N LEU A 253 17.08 -7.72 10.09
CA LEU A 253 17.76 -6.79 9.18
C LEU A 253 18.61 -7.54 8.14
N VAL A 254 19.34 -8.57 8.56
CA VAL A 254 20.17 -9.38 7.66
C VAL A 254 19.29 -10.16 6.67
N VAL A 255 18.16 -10.70 7.12
CA VAL A 255 17.19 -11.36 6.22
C VAL A 255 16.65 -10.37 5.19
N LEU A 256 16.19 -9.19 5.62
CA LEU A 256 15.72 -8.13 4.72
C LEU A 256 16.78 -7.73 3.69
N LEU A 257 18.02 -7.54 4.15
CA LEU A 257 19.14 -7.25 3.24
C LEU A 257 19.33 -8.40 2.26
N GLY A 258 19.32 -9.65 2.71
CA GLY A 258 19.38 -10.83 1.84
C GLY A 258 18.34 -10.79 0.72
N VAL A 259 17.08 -10.53 1.04
CA VAL A 259 15.97 -10.43 0.06
C VAL A 259 16.23 -9.32 -0.97
N ILE A 260 16.72 -8.16 -0.54
CA ILE A 260 17.05 -7.03 -1.43
C ILE A 260 18.21 -7.36 -2.37
N LEU A 261 19.15 -8.18 -1.90
CA LEU A 261 20.38 -8.53 -2.61
C LEU A 261 20.22 -9.70 -3.59
N GLU A 262 19.15 -10.49 -3.48
CA GLU A 262 18.80 -11.51 -4.49
C GLU A 262 18.67 -10.90 -5.90
N ASP A 263 18.22 -9.65 -6.00
CA ASP A 263 18.08 -8.92 -7.26
C ASP A 263 19.41 -8.34 -7.81
N GLY A 264 20.51 -8.58 -7.10
CA GLY A 264 21.84 -8.04 -7.42
C GLY A 264 22.05 -6.60 -6.94
N PHE A 265 23.31 -6.16 -6.94
CA PHE A 265 23.72 -4.85 -6.45
C PHE A 265 23.78 -3.80 -7.56
N LEU A 266 23.39 -2.57 -7.22
CA LEU A 266 23.89 -1.39 -7.92
C LEU A 266 25.36 -1.15 -7.55
N VAL A 267 26.11 -0.48 -8.43
CA VAL A 267 27.55 -0.19 -8.19
C VAL A 267 27.75 0.59 -6.88
N THR A 268 26.87 1.57 -6.61
CA THR A 268 26.88 2.37 -5.38
C THR A 268 26.59 1.53 -4.13
N GLU A 269 25.68 0.57 -4.23
CA GLU A 269 25.35 -0.34 -3.12
C GLU A 269 26.52 -1.29 -2.83
N LEU A 270 27.18 -1.80 -3.87
CA LEU A 270 28.34 -2.65 -3.72
C LEU A 270 29.49 -1.91 -3.01
N GLU A 271 29.75 -0.65 -3.36
CA GLU A 271 30.73 0.18 -2.66
C GLU A 271 30.38 0.36 -1.17
N LEU A 272 29.11 0.60 -0.85
CA LEU A 272 28.65 0.73 0.54
C LEU A 272 28.84 -0.56 1.32
N VAL A 273 28.53 -1.71 0.72
CA VAL A 273 28.67 -3.04 1.35
C VAL A 273 30.14 -3.36 1.56
N VAL A 274 30.99 -3.12 0.56
CA VAL A 274 32.45 -3.32 0.68
C VAL A 274 33.00 -2.44 1.78
N LYS A 275 32.62 -1.15 1.83
CA LYS A 275 33.04 -0.25 2.91
C LYS A 275 32.55 -0.72 4.28
N PHE A 276 31.31 -1.17 4.37
CA PHE A 276 30.74 -1.76 5.59
C PHE A 276 31.56 -2.97 6.05
N VAL A 277 31.87 -3.91 5.14
CA VAL A 277 32.66 -5.11 5.46
C VAL A 277 34.06 -4.72 5.93
N ILE A 278 34.74 -3.80 5.22
CA ILE A 278 36.08 -3.33 5.63
C ILE A 278 36.06 -2.67 7.02
N MET A 279 35.03 -1.90 7.35
CA MET A 279 34.93 -1.21 8.64
C MET A 279 34.49 -2.11 9.80
N THR A 280 33.81 -3.22 9.52
CA THR A 280 33.29 -4.15 10.53
C THR A 280 34.16 -5.37 10.72
N PHE A 281 35.02 -5.69 9.75
CA PHE A 281 35.96 -6.79 9.85
C PHE A 281 37.17 -6.38 10.71
N ASP A 282 37.27 -6.95 11.90
CA ASP A 282 38.48 -6.83 12.70
C ASP A 282 39.55 -7.77 12.09
N PRO A 283 40.65 -7.25 11.53
CA PRO A 283 41.64 -8.11 10.89
C PRO A 283 42.19 -9.10 11.92
N PRO A 284 42.31 -10.39 11.59
CA PRO A 284 42.81 -11.38 12.54
C PRO A 284 44.18 -10.93 13.04
N GLU A 285 44.30 -10.75 14.36
CA GLU A 285 45.55 -10.40 15.01
C GLU A 285 46.63 -11.35 14.48
N LEU A 286 47.68 -10.78 13.88
CA LEU A 286 48.82 -11.55 13.39
C LEU A 286 49.43 -12.25 14.59
N THR A 287 49.05 -13.50 14.83
CA THR A 287 49.65 -14.38 15.84
C THR A 287 51.16 -14.23 15.70
N GLN A 288 51.77 -13.57 16.70
CA GLN A 288 53.17 -13.21 16.69
C GLN A 288 53.95 -14.48 16.39
N ARG A 289 54.58 -14.53 15.21
CA ARG A 289 55.35 -15.67 14.70
C ARG A 289 56.23 -16.15 15.83
N ARG A 290 55.89 -17.31 16.43
CA ARG A 290 56.68 -17.94 17.50
C ARG A 290 58.13 -17.84 17.09
N GLN A 291 58.93 -17.09 17.85
CA GLN A 291 60.36 -17.03 17.64
C GLN A 291 60.84 -18.48 17.66
N VAL A 292 61.26 -18.98 16.50
CA VAL A 292 61.93 -20.26 16.40
C VAL A 292 63.23 -20.08 17.15
N THR A 293 63.25 -20.50 18.41
CA THR A 293 64.48 -20.67 19.18
C THR A 293 65.36 -21.64 18.40
N ARG A 294 66.39 -21.09 17.73
CA ARG A 294 67.47 -21.89 17.15
C ARG A 294 68.11 -22.68 18.29
N GLU A 295 67.99 -24.01 18.22
CA GLU A 295 68.75 -24.91 19.08
C GLU A 295 70.25 -24.62 18.91
N ALA A 296 70.95 -24.45 20.03
CA ALA A 296 72.39 -24.34 20.04
C ALA A 296 72.98 -25.69 19.63
N MET A 297 73.51 -25.77 18.41
CA MET A 297 74.33 -26.91 17.99
C MET A 297 75.51 -27.08 18.96
N GLY A 298 75.74 -28.33 19.33
CA GLY A 298 76.69 -28.75 20.34
C GLY A 298 78.12 -28.28 20.09
N LYS A 299 78.87 -28.20 21.19
CA LYS A 299 80.33 -28.21 21.26
C LYS A 299 80.67 -29.41 22.15
N HIS A 300 81.14 -30.52 21.57
CA HIS A 300 82.56 -30.89 21.47
C HIS A 300 83.27 -30.75 22.82
#